data_AF-R5GIM9-F1
#
_entry.id   AF-R5GIM9-F1
#
_cell.length_a   1.000
_cell.length_b   1.000
_cell.length_c   1.000
_cell.angle_alpha   90.00
_cell.angle_beta   90.00
_cell.angle_gamma   90.00
#
_symmetry.space_group_name_H-M   'P 1'
#
loop_
_entity.id
_entity.type
_entity.pdbx_description
1 polymer ?
#
loop_
_entity_poly.entity_id
_entity_poly.type
_entity_poly.pdbx_seq_one_letter_code
_entity_poly.pdbx_strand_id
1 'polypeptide(L)'
;MKAGFRLPTVGSRIIKSAVGVLLCWCVYLLRGRTGIPFYSMLAALWCIQPYINKTMSMALQRTIGTFIGAAFGLITIVLEIYAFNIYDQPLGFLIVALMIIPVIYTTVLIKRPNASYFSCVVFLSITVIHMTDENPFMFVLNRVLDTFIGIAVGMLVNSARLPRRRITDTLFTAELDDMLSPISEQLTPFSKVEINRMLSEGLNFTLVTMRTPASLMDIVSDVELKRRLFSEPSLHYVNKGRH
;
A
#
# COMPACT_ATOMS: atom_id res chain seq x y z
N MET A 1 18.73 -30.29 -16.87
CA MET A 1 19.39 -29.15 -16.17
C MET A 1 18.59 -28.86 -14.90
N LYS A 2 19.20 -28.86 -13.72
CA LYS A 2 18.50 -28.61 -12.45
C LYS A 2 18.04 -27.15 -12.42
N ALA A 3 16.73 -26.92 -12.31
CA ALA A 3 16.20 -25.60 -11.98
C ALA A 3 16.71 -25.25 -10.57
N GLY A 4 17.79 -24.48 -10.51
CA GLY A 4 18.33 -23.99 -9.25
C GLY A 4 17.33 -23.03 -8.63
N PHE A 5 16.81 -23.37 -7.45
CA PHE A 5 15.92 -22.52 -6.69
C PHE A 5 16.68 -21.26 -6.25
N ARG A 6 16.52 -20.16 -6.99
CA ARG A 6 17.10 -18.86 -6.64
C ARG A 6 16.06 -18.07 -5.84
N LEU A 7 16.31 -17.89 -4.54
CA LEU A 7 15.48 -17.01 -3.71
C LEU A 7 15.59 -15.56 -4.21
N PRO A 8 14.49 -14.81 -4.24
CA PRO A 8 14.51 -13.40 -4.63
C PRO A 8 15.34 -12.58 -3.63
N THR A 9 16.04 -11.56 -4.11
CA THR A 9 16.84 -10.68 -3.27
C THR A 9 15.97 -9.84 -2.34
N VAL A 10 16.46 -9.56 -1.14
CA VAL A 10 15.74 -8.74 -0.17
C VAL A 10 15.73 -7.28 -0.65
N GLY A 11 14.58 -6.84 -1.14
CA GLY A 11 14.38 -5.46 -1.58
C GLY A 11 14.33 -4.47 -0.41
N SER A 12 14.69 -3.21 -0.69
CA SER A 12 14.69 -2.11 0.31
C SER A 12 13.35 -1.93 1.02
N ARG A 13 12.22 -2.26 0.36
CA ARG A 13 10.89 -2.26 0.95
C ARG A 13 10.77 -3.20 2.14
N ILE A 14 11.35 -4.40 2.06
CA ILE A 14 11.27 -5.41 3.13
C ILE A 14 11.98 -4.90 4.39
N ILE A 15 13.18 -4.32 4.22
CA ILE A 15 13.95 -3.73 5.31
C ILE A 15 13.19 -2.56 5.93
N LYS A 16 12.65 -1.65 5.10
CA LYS A 16 11.83 -0.52 5.55
C LYS A 16 10.59 -0.98 6.32
N SER A 17 9.93 -2.05 5.88
CA SER A 17 8.80 -2.63 6.60
C SER A 17 9.19 -3.11 7.99
N ALA A 18 10.31 -3.83 8.13
CA ALA A 18 10.81 -4.27 9.43
C ALA A 18 11.18 -3.08 10.35
N VAL A 19 11.87 -2.07 9.80
CA VAL A 19 12.20 -0.83 10.52
C VAL A 19 10.93 -0.08 10.96
N GLY A 20 9.92 0.01 10.10
CA GLY A 20 8.64 0.65 10.42
C GLY A 20 7.93 -0.03 11.58
N VAL A 21 7.91 -1.37 11.60
CA VAL A 21 7.34 -2.15 12.71
C VAL A 21 8.12 -1.90 14.00
N LEU A 22 9.45 -1.92 13.94
CA LEU A 22 10.31 -1.64 15.11
C LEU A 22 10.05 -0.24 15.67
N LEU A 23 9.96 0.78 14.81
CA LEU A 23 9.68 2.15 15.23
C LEU A 23 8.29 2.31 15.84
N CYS A 24 7.26 1.65 15.29
CA CYS A 24 5.95 1.61 15.91
C CYS A 24 6.00 1.01 17.33
N TRP A 25 6.80 -0.04 17.53
CA TRP A 25 7.03 -0.61 18.86
C TRP A 25 7.73 0.38 19.81
N CYS A 26 8.76 1.09 19.33
CA CYS A 26 9.42 2.14 20.10
C CYS A 26 8.45 3.25 20.52
N VAL A 27 7.61 3.73 19.61
CA VAL A 27 6.59 4.75 19.92
C VAL A 27 5.61 4.25 20.98
N TYR A 28 5.19 2.99 20.91
CA TYR A 28 4.33 2.38 21.92
C TYR A 28 4.98 2.35 23.31
N LEU A 29 6.27 2.02 23.40
CA LEU A 29 7.01 2.07 24.67
C LEU A 29 7.13 3.50 25.20
N LEU A 30 7.42 4.47 24.34
CA LEU A 30 7.52 5.90 24.71
C LEU A 30 6.19 6.49 25.19
N ARG A 31 5.07 5.97 24.68
CA ARG A 31 3.72 6.37 25.11
C ARG A 31 3.30 5.72 26.43
N GLY A 32 4.19 5.01 27.11
CA GLY A 32 3.87 4.35 28.38
C GLY A 32 3.03 3.08 28.22
N ARG A 33 3.14 2.38 27.08
CA ARG A 33 2.39 1.14 26.78
C ARG A 33 0.86 1.32 26.72
N THR A 34 0.41 2.48 26.25
CA THR A 34 -1.02 2.74 26.02
C THR A 34 -1.44 2.38 24.60
N GLY A 35 -2.64 1.81 24.44
CA GLY A 35 -3.18 1.40 23.15
C GLY A 35 -2.68 0.03 22.70
N ILE A 36 -2.94 -0.34 21.44
CA ILE A 36 -2.58 -1.65 20.90
C ILE A 36 -1.62 -1.45 19.72
N PRO A 37 -0.31 -1.73 19.91
CA PRO A 37 0.72 -1.38 18.92
C PRO A 37 0.56 -2.12 17.59
N PHE A 38 -0.11 -3.28 17.60
CA PHE A 38 -0.50 -4.03 16.41
C PHE A 38 -1.15 -3.14 15.32
N TYR A 39 -2.02 -2.22 15.74
CA TYR A 39 -2.73 -1.34 14.82
C TYR A 39 -1.82 -0.32 14.13
N SER A 40 -0.88 0.24 14.89
CA SER A 40 0.13 1.15 14.35
C SER A 40 1.07 0.43 13.37
N MET A 41 1.47 -0.80 13.67
CA MET A 41 2.33 -1.60 12.80
C MET A 41 1.66 -1.93 11.46
N LEU A 42 0.40 -2.37 11.49
CA LEU A 42 -0.37 -2.63 10.27
C LEU A 42 -0.53 -1.37 9.41
N ALA A 43 -0.77 -0.22 10.04
CA ALA A 43 -0.89 1.04 9.33
C ALA A 43 0.45 1.49 8.70
N ALA A 44 1.57 1.29 9.40
CA ALA A 44 2.90 1.57 8.87
C ALA A 44 3.23 0.68 7.66
N LEU A 45 3.02 -0.64 7.79
CA LEU A 45 3.23 -1.61 6.70
C LEU A 45 2.39 -1.27 5.47
N TRP A 46 1.16 -0.82 5.67
CA TRP A 46 0.28 -0.41 4.58
C TRP A 46 0.80 0.82 3.83
N CYS A 47 1.37 1.78 4.55
CA CYS A 47 1.89 3.02 3.96
C CYS A 47 3.25 2.82 3.28
N ILE A 48 4.02 1.78 3.62
CA ILE A 48 5.31 1.49 2.98
C ILE A 48 5.08 0.89 1.59
N GLN A 49 5.18 1.76 0.58
CA GLN A 49 4.95 1.45 -0.83
C GLN A 49 6.18 1.75 -1.69
N PRO A 50 6.37 1.05 -2.83
CA PRO A 50 7.49 1.33 -3.73
C PRO A 50 7.55 2.77 -4.25
N TYR A 51 6.39 3.42 -4.39
CA TYR A 51 6.26 4.78 -4.93
C TYR A 51 5.62 5.74 -3.92
N ILE A 52 6.08 6.99 -3.91
CA ILE A 52 5.60 8.01 -2.97
C ILE A 52 4.14 8.41 -3.23
N ASN A 53 3.73 8.55 -4.50
CA ASN A 53 2.34 8.87 -4.86
C ASN A 53 1.38 7.78 -4.38
N LYS A 54 1.80 6.51 -4.51
CA LYS A 54 1.05 5.37 -3.99
C LYS A 54 0.98 5.41 -2.46
N THR A 55 2.07 5.78 -1.78
CA THR A 55 2.08 5.95 -0.31
C THR A 55 1.02 6.94 0.16
N MET A 56 0.93 8.12 -0.47
CA MET A 56 -0.07 9.13 -0.12
C MET A 56 -1.50 8.61 -0.33
N SER A 57 -1.76 7.95 -1.46
CA SER A 57 -3.06 7.35 -1.75
C SER A 57 -3.45 6.30 -0.70
N MET A 58 -2.50 5.45 -0.30
CA MET A 58 -2.71 4.41 0.72
C MET A 58 -2.95 4.99 2.11
N ALA A 59 -2.20 6.03 2.49
CA ALA A 59 -2.40 6.75 3.76
C ALA A 59 -3.78 7.40 3.83
N LEU A 60 -4.23 8.00 2.72
CA LEU A 60 -5.56 8.61 2.64
C LEU A 60 -6.68 7.56 2.73
N GLN A 61 -6.54 6.43 2.02
CA GLN A 61 -7.49 5.32 2.12
C GLN A 61 -7.59 4.79 3.56
N ARG A 62 -6.45 4.63 4.24
CA ARG A 62 -6.39 4.17 5.63
C ARG A 62 -7.01 5.18 6.58
N THR A 63 -6.78 6.47 6.38
CA THR A 63 -7.36 7.56 7.18
C THR A 63 -8.88 7.59 7.06
N ILE A 64 -9.40 7.61 5.83
CA ILE A 64 -10.85 7.61 5.56
C ILE A 64 -11.50 6.36 6.14
N GLY A 65 -10.90 5.18 5.90
CA GLY A 65 -11.42 3.94 6.45
C GLY A 65 -11.45 3.93 7.98
N THR A 66 -10.45 4.51 8.62
CA THR A 66 -10.40 4.60 10.09
C THR A 66 -11.52 5.46 10.64
N PHE A 67 -11.79 6.62 10.03
CA PHE A 67 -12.88 7.48 10.48
C PHE A 67 -14.25 6.84 10.28
N ILE A 68 -14.52 6.21 9.13
CA ILE A 68 -15.80 5.55 8.87
C ILE A 68 -15.99 4.37 9.83
N GLY A 69 -14.97 3.50 9.93
CA GLY A 69 -15.03 2.35 10.83
C GLY A 69 -15.19 2.75 12.29
N ALA A 70 -14.50 3.80 12.74
CA ALA A 70 -14.61 4.32 14.10
C ALA A 70 -15.98 4.95 14.37
N ALA A 71 -16.54 5.71 13.42
CA ALA A 71 -17.86 6.31 13.57
C ALA A 71 -18.95 5.24 13.71
N PHE A 72 -18.98 4.25 12.81
CA PHE A 72 -19.95 3.16 12.91
C PHE A 72 -19.69 2.22 14.09
N GLY A 73 -18.42 2.00 14.45
CA GLY A 73 -18.06 1.19 15.63
C GLY A 73 -18.56 1.83 16.91
N LEU A 74 -18.42 3.16 17.04
CA LEU A 74 -18.97 3.92 18.15
C LEU A 74 -20.50 3.83 18.21
N ILE A 75 -21.18 3.99 17.06
CA ILE A 75 -22.63 3.85 16.97
C ILE A 75 -23.07 2.47 17.45
N THR A 76 -22.42 1.40 16.98
CA THR A 76 -22.76 0.03 17.36
C THR A 76 -22.53 -0.22 18.85
N ILE A 77 -21.42 0.24 19.43
CA ILE A 77 -21.18 0.16 20.89
C ILE A 77 -22.31 0.84 21.68
N VAL A 78 -22.72 2.05 21.26
CA VAL A 78 -23.80 2.78 21.93
C VAL A 78 -25.11 2.01 21.86
N LEU A 79 -25.42 1.42 20.71
CA LEU A 79 -26.63 0.61 20.54
C LEU A 79 -26.59 -0.68 21.38
N GLU A 80 -25.50 -1.43 21.33
CA GLU A 80 -25.39 -2.73 22.00
C GLU A 80 -25.32 -2.62 23.52
N ILE A 81 -24.54 -1.68 24.03
CA ILE A 81 -24.29 -1.55 25.48
C ILE A 81 -25.35 -0.68 26.15
N TYR A 82 -25.69 0.47 25.57
CA TYR A 82 -26.53 1.47 26.25
C TYR A 82 -28.00 1.43 25.84
N ALA A 83 -28.32 1.11 24.58
CA ALA A 83 -29.70 1.14 24.11
C ALA A 83 -30.43 -0.20 24.32
N PHE A 84 -29.80 -1.32 23.98
CA PHE A 84 -30.46 -2.62 23.92
C PHE A 84 -29.92 -3.66 24.91
N ASN A 85 -28.73 -3.46 25.49
CA ASN A 85 -28.05 -4.40 26.39
C ASN A 85 -27.98 -5.84 25.82
N ILE A 86 -27.61 -5.93 24.53
CA ILE A 86 -27.52 -7.17 23.74
C ILE A 86 -26.07 -7.52 23.40
N TYR A 87 -25.14 -6.96 24.17
CA TYR A 87 -23.71 -7.26 24.04
C TYR A 87 -23.45 -8.75 24.26
N ASP A 88 -22.62 -9.34 23.40
CA ASP A 88 -22.28 -10.78 23.40
C ASP A 88 -23.47 -11.75 23.26
N GLN A 89 -24.61 -11.24 22.76
CA GLN A 89 -25.79 -12.06 22.46
C GLN A 89 -25.87 -12.35 20.96
N PRO A 90 -26.55 -13.43 20.53
CA PRO A 90 -26.79 -13.71 19.12
C PRO A 90 -27.39 -12.53 18.34
N LEU A 91 -28.25 -11.74 19.00
CA LEU A 91 -28.82 -10.52 18.43
C LEU A 91 -27.77 -9.41 18.22
N GLY A 92 -26.81 -9.25 19.14
CA GLY A 92 -25.67 -8.33 18.96
C GLY A 92 -24.84 -8.71 17.74
N PHE A 93 -24.50 -10.00 17.59
CA PHE A 93 -23.77 -10.48 16.40
C PHE A 93 -24.51 -10.20 15.09
N LEU A 94 -25.85 -10.33 15.09
CA LEU A 94 -26.68 -9.97 13.95
C LEU A 94 -26.59 -8.47 13.63
N ILE A 95 -26.60 -7.60 14.65
CA ILE A 95 -26.44 -6.15 14.46
C ILE A 95 -25.07 -5.81 13.91
N VAL A 96 -23.99 -6.38 14.45
CA VAL A 96 -22.63 -6.18 13.91
C VAL A 96 -22.58 -6.56 12.43
N ALA A 97 -23.15 -7.71 12.05
CA ALA A 97 -23.20 -8.16 10.67
C ALA A 97 -24.01 -7.21 9.77
N LEU A 98 -25.19 -6.77 10.22
CA LEU A 98 -26.03 -5.83 9.47
C LEU A 98 -25.35 -4.46 9.30
N MET A 99 -24.60 -4.01 10.31
CA MET A 99 -23.88 -2.73 10.30
C MET A 99 -22.70 -2.69 9.31
N ILE A 100 -22.23 -3.84 8.81
CA ILE A 100 -21.27 -3.87 7.70
C ILE A 100 -21.87 -3.23 6.43
N ILE A 101 -23.17 -3.37 6.20
CA ILE A 101 -23.85 -2.81 5.02
C ILE A 101 -23.72 -1.28 5.00
N PRO A 102 -24.16 -0.52 6.01
CA PRO A 102 -24.01 0.94 6.02
C PRO A 102 -22.54 1.38 6.05
N VAL A 103 -21.62 0.62 6.67
CA VAL A 103 -20.17 0.91 6.64
C VAL A 103 -19.65 0.91 5.20
N ILE A 104 -19.93 -0.16 4.44
CA ILE A 104 -19.51 -0.27 3.03
C ILE A 104 -20.28 0.71 2.14
N TYR A 105 -21.58 0.88 2.38
CA TYR A 105 -22.38 1.81 1.59
C TYR A 105 -21.87 3.25 1.72
N THR A 106 -21.48 3.66 2.93
CA THR A 106 -20.93 5.01 3.18
C THR A 106 -19.65 5.26 2.39
N THR A 107 -18.76 4.27 2.26
CA THR A 107 -17.51 4.44 1.50
C THR A 107 -17.78 4.63 0.01
N VAL A 108 -18.82 3.98 -0.52
CA VAL A 108 -19.27 4.15 -1.90
C VAL A 108 -19.91 5.53 -2.08
N LEU A 109 -20.75 5.96 -1.14
CA LEU A 109 -21.42 7.26 -1.17
C LEU A 109 -20.43 8.43 -1.25
N ILE A 110 -19.33 8.36 -0.49
CA ILE A 110 -18.27 9.38 -0.51
C ILE A 110 -17.28 9.21 -1.67
N LYS A 111 -17.57 8.31 -2.63
CA LYS A 111 -16.71 8.00 -3.79
C LYS A 111 -15.32 7.50 -3.42
N ARG A 112 -15.21 6.73 -2.33
CA ARG A 112 -13.96 6.12 -1.84
C ARG A 112 -14.12 4.62 -1.57
N PRO A 113 -14.53 3.80 -2.56
CA PRO A 113 -14.75 2.36 -2.37
C PRO A 113 -13.48 1.60 -1.94
N ASN A 114 -12.28 2.10 -2.29
CA ASN A 114 -11.02 1.49 -1.86
C ASN A 114 -10.80 1.57 -0.33
N ALA A 115 -11.55 2.41 0.39
CA ALA A 115 -11.49 2.50 1.85
C ALA A 115 -12.40 1.48 2.57
N SER A 116 -13.27 0.75 1.84
CA SER A 116 -14.24 -0.18 2.44
C SER A 116 -13.59 -1.23 3.32
N TYR A 117 -12.53 -1.87 2.83
CA TYR A 117 -11.85 -2.93 3.59
C TYR A 117 -11.36 -2.43 4.94
N PHE A 118 -10.71 -1.26 4.99
CA PHE A 118 -10.24 -0.70 6.27
C PHE A 118 -11.36 -0.17 7.15
N SER A 119 -12.45 0.33 6.55
CA SER A 119 -13.64 0.71 7.30
C SER A 119 -14.19 -0.49 8.06
N CYS A 120 -14.33 -1.63 7.39
CA CYS A 120 -14.77 -2.88 8.02
C CYS A 120 -13.77 -3.40 9.05
N VAL A 121 -12.47 -3.39 8.75
CA VAL A 121 -11.43 -3.85 9.71
C VAL A 121 -11.44 -2.99 10.97
N VAL A 122 -11.56 -1.67 10.85
CA VAL A 122 -11.58 -0.77 12.01
C VAL A 122 -12.89 -0.95 12.79
N PHE A 123 -14.03 -1.00 12.09
CA PHE A 123 -15.34 -1.29 12.67
C PHE A 123 -15.33 -2.57 13.50
N LEU A 124 -14.95 -3.70 12.89
CA LEU A 124 -14.90 -5.00 13.55
C LEU A 124 -13.87 -5.03 14.68
N SER A 125 -12.72 -4.37 14.51
CA SER A 125 -11.73 -4.31 15.58
C SER A 125 -12.23 -3.52 16.79
N ILE A 126 -13.16 -2.59 16.59
CA ILE A 126 -13.84 -1.91 17.67
C ILE A 126 -14.85 -2.88 18.25
N THR A 127 -15.90 -3.25 17.52
CA THR A 127 -17.05 -3.99 18.06
C THR A 127 -16.75 -5.41 18.57
N VAL A 128 -15.70 -6.07 18.08
CA VAL A 128 -15.39 -7.47 18.45
C VAL A 128 -14.25 -7.58 19.46
N ILE A 129 -13.25 -6.69 19.41
CA ILE A 129 -11.98 -6.87 20.16
C ILE A 129 -11.95 -6.06 21.48
N HIS A 130 -12.88 -5.13 21.73
CA HIS A 130 -12.91 -4.33 22.97
C HIS A 130 -13.26 -5.13 24.26
N MET A 131 -13.04 -6.44 24.27
CA MET A 131 -13.40 -7.42 25.29
C MET A 131 -12.75 -7.19 26.68
N THR A 132 -11.87 -6.19 26.86
CA THR A 132 -11.08 -6.04 28.11
C THR A 132 -10.91 -4.61 28.64
N ASP A 133 -11.42 -3.57 27.96
CA ASP A 133 -11.15 -2.18 28.39
C ASP A 133 -12.27 -1.62 29.29
N GLU A 134 -11.87 -0.99 30.40
CA GLU A 134 -12.77 -0.31 31.36
C GLU A 134 -13.60 0.82 30.70
N ASN A 135 -13.18 1.31 29.53
CA ASN A 135 -13.88 2.37 28.81
C ASN A 135 -13.83 2.16 27.27
N PRO A 136 -14.94 1.72 26.65
CA PRO A 136 -15.03 1.51 25.19
C PRO A 136 -14.72 2.77 24.36
N PHE A 137 -15.02 3.97 24.88
CA PHE A 137 -14.72 5.22 24.18
C PHE A 137 -13.21 5.48 24.11
N MET A 138 -12.49 5.17 25.19
CA MET A 138 -11.02 5.26 25.21
C MET A 138 -10.40 4.27 24.23
N PHE A 139 -10.95 3.07 24.10
CA PHE A 139 -10.51 2.11 23.09
C PHE A 139 -10.64 2.67 21.67
N VAL A 140 -11.79 3.26 21.32
CA VAL A 140 -12.02 3.87 19.99
C VAL A 140 -11.02 4.99 19.72
N LEU A 141 -10.78 5.88 20.69
CA LEU A 141 -9.80 6.95 20.55
C LEU A 141 -8.39 6.41 20.37
N ASN A 142 -7.98 5.43 21.19
CA ASN A 142 -6.69 4.75 21.05
C ASN A 142 -6.56 4.10 19.68
N ARG A 143 -7.62 3.46 19.17
CA ARG A 143 -7.64 2.81 17.86
C ARG A 143 -7.37 3.79 16.71
N VAL A 144 -7.96 4.98 16.79
CA VAL A 144 -7.76 6.07 15.83
C VAL A 144 -6.33 6.62 15.94
N LEU A 145 -5.88 6.92 17.16
CA LEU A 145 -4.53 7.44 17.43
C LEU A 145 -3.43 6.46 16.97
N ASP A 146 -3.54 5.18 17.30
CA ASP A 146 -2.57 4.15 16.92
C ASP A 146 -2.45 4.04 15.40
N THR A 147 -3.57 4.18 14.69
CA THR A 147 -3.56 4.17 13.23
C THR A 147 -2.84 5.39 12.67
N PHE A 148 -3.06 6.58 13.22
CA PHE A 148 -2.36 7.79 12.80
C PHE A 148 -0.86 7.75 13.08
N ILE A 149 -0.47 7.24 14.24
CA ILE A 149 0.94 7.00 14.58
C ILE A 149 1.57 6.08 13.53
N GLY A 150 0.89 4.98 13.20
CA GLY A 150 1.36 4.04 12.17
C GLY A 150 1.49 4.68 10.79
N ILE A 151 0.52 5.48 10.36
CA ILE A 151 0.58 6.23 9.09
C ILE A 151 1.79 7.17 9.09
N ALA A 152 1.99 7.95 10.16
CA ALA A 152 3.09 8.89 10.28
C ALA A 152 4.46 8.18 10.22
N VAL A 153 4.64 7.11 11.00
CA VAL A 153 5.86 6.29 11.00
C VAL A 153 6.09 5.66 9.62
N GLY A 154 5.06 5.07 9.02
CA GLY A 154 5.16 4.45 7.71
C GLY A 154 5.57 5.44 6.62
N MET A 155 4.98 6.64 6.62
CA MET A 155 5.35 7.71 5.70
C MET A 155 6.79 8.19 5.92
N LEU A 156 7.21 8.36 7.17
CA LEU A 156 8.57 8.79 7.53
C LEU A 156 9.63 7.77 7.07
N VAL A 157 9.41 6.49 7.37
CA VAL A 157 10.32 5.41 6.95
C VAL A 157 10.32 5.25 5.43
N ASN A 158 9.16 5.42 4.79
CA ASN A 158 9.11 5.29 3.35
C ASN A 158 9.80 6.47 2.64
N SER A 159 9.68 7.69 3.17
CA SER A 159 10.32 8.89 2.64
C SER A 159 11.83 8.92 2.88
N ALA A 160 12.33 8.24 3.92
CA ALA A 160 13.76 8.09 4.17
C ALA A 160 14.44 7.42 2.95
N ARG A 161 15.12 8.23 2.14
CA ARG A 161 15.90 7.76 0.98
C ARG A 161 17.31 7.43 1.45
N LEU A 162 17.75 6.19 1.23
CA LEU A 162 19.17 5.87 1.28
C LEU A 162 19.87 6.69 0.19
N PRO A 163 20.94 7.44 0.50
CA PRO A 163 21.62 8.29 -0.46
C PRO A 163 22.32 7.42 -1.51
N ARG A 164 21.68 7.23 -2.66
CA ARG A 164 22.26 6.56 -3.83
C ARG A 164 22.50 7.64 -4.90
N ARG A 165 23.73 7.72 -5.42
CA ARG A 165 24.12 8.70 -6.44
C ARG A 165 23.15 8.62 -7.62
N ARG A 166 22.58 9.77 -8.01
CA ARG A 166 21.71 9.89 -9.17
C ARG A 166 22.59 9.91 -10.42
N ILE A 167 22.35 9.00 -11.35
CA ILE A 167 22.96 9.03 -12.68
C ILE A 167 21.88 9.58 -13.60
N THR A 168 21.84 10.89 -13.76
CA THR A 168 20.90 11.60 -14.66
C THR A 168 21.55 12.02 -15.99
N ASP A 169 22.88 12.05 -16.06
CA ASP A 169 23.66 12.49 -17.23
C ASP A 169 24.02 11.35 -18.19
N THR A 170 23.41 10.18 -18.07
CA THR A 170 23.69 9.02 -18.93
C THR A 170 22.40 8.49 -19.53
N LEU A 171 22.32 8.47 -20.86
CA LEU A 171 21.25 7.83 -21.60
C LEU A 171 21.48 6.32 -21.55
N PHE A 172 20.60 5.58 -20.88
CA PHE A 172 20.68 4.12 -20.87
C PHE A 172 19.94 3.57 -22.08
N THR A 173 20.67 2.93 -22.99
CA THR A 173 20.13 2.16 -24.11
C THR A 173 20.13 0.69 -23.72
N ALA A 174 18.94 0.11 -23.56
CA ALA A 174 18.79 -1.32 -23.33
C ALA A 174 18.33 -1.98 -24.63
N GLU A 175 19.16 -2.88 -25.16
CA GLU A 175 18.77 -3.78 -26.25
C GLU A 175 17.93 -4.90 -25.64
N LEU A 176 16.63 -4.90 -25.94
CA LEU A 176 15.69 -5.78 -25.27
C LEU A 176 15.85 -7.25 -25.70
N ASP A 177 16.32 -7.47 -26.92
CA ASP A 177 16.33 -8.78 -27.57
C ASP A 177 17.34 -9.75 -26.94
N ASP A 178 18.49 -9.25 -26.47
CA ASP A 178 19.50 -10.05 -25.76
C ASP A 178 19.28 -10.07 -24.22
N MET A 179 18.53 -9.11 -23.67
CA MET A 179 18.23 -9.02 -22.23
C MET A 179 17.03 -9.89 -21.82
N LEU A 180 16.15 -10.25 -22.75
CA LEU A 180 15.05 -11.17 -22.52
C LEU A 180 15.50 -12.60 -22.86
N SER A 181 15.87 -13.38 -21.84
CA SER A 181 16.14 -14.80 -22.06
C SER A 181 14.90 -15.49 -22.65
N PRO A 182 15.06 -16.54 -23.49
CA PRO A 182 13.93 -17.32 -24.04
C PRO A 182 13.01 -17.95 -22.99
N ILE A 183 13.41 -17.93 -21.71
CA ILE A 183 12.73 -18.61 -20.59
C ILE A 183 11.68 -17.70 -19.94
N SER A 184 11.72 -16.38 -20.13
CA SER A 184 10.66 -15.50 -19.67
C SER A 184 10.53 -14.30 -20.59
N GLU A 185 9.49 -14.29 -21.42
CA GLU A 185 9.09 -13.14 -22.26
C GLU A 185 8.66 -11.89 -21.44
N GLN A 186 8.89 -11.88 -20.13
CA GLN A 186 8.45 -10.82 -19.22
C GLN A 186 9.56 -10.42 -18.24
N LEU A 187 9.64 -9.11 -17.96
CA LEU A 187 10.48 -8.56 -16.90
C LEU A 187 10.05 -9.08 -15.52
N THR A 188 11.03 -9.39 -14.66
CA THR A 188 10.73 -9.78 -13.28
C THR A 188 10.02 -8.65 -12.52
N PRO A 189 9.17 -8.95 -11.51
CA PRO A 189 8.52 -7.92 -10.70
C PRO A 189 9.50 -6.94 -10.05
N PHE A 190 10.68 -7.41 -9.65
CA PHE A 190 11.76 -6.56 -9.13
C PHE A 190 12.28 -5.59 -10.19
N SER A 191 12.59 -6.10 -11.39
CA SER A 191 13.04 -5.27 -12.52
C SER A 191 11.99 -4.22 -12.89
N LYS A 192 10.70 -4.60 -12.95
CA LYS A 192 9.59 -3.66 -13.21
C LYS A 192 9.55 -2.52 -12.18
N VAL A 193 9.67 -2.84 -10.89
CA VAL A 193 9.67 -1.84 -9.81
C VAL A 193 10.90 -0.94 -9.89
N GLU A 194 12.08 -1.49 -10.11
CA GLU A 194 13.33 -0.71 -10.15
C GLU A 194 13.39 0.20 -11.39
N ILE A 195 12.96 -0.27 -12.57
CA ILE A 195 12.88 0.55 -13.79
C ILE A 195 11.90 1.71 -13.61
N ASN A 196 10.69 1.44 -13.13
CA ASN A 196 9.71 2.48 -12.84
C ASN A 196 10.20 3.47 -11.78
N ARG A 197 10.93 2.99 -10.77
CA ARG A 197 11.58 3.84 -9.77
C ARG A 197 12.61 4.76 -10.45
N MET A 198 13.49 4.22 -11.28
CA MET A 198 14.49 4.99 -12.03
C MET A 198 13.86 6.05 -12.95
N LEU A 199 12.81 5.68 -13.70
CA LEU A 199 12.04 6.60 -14.55
C LEU A 199 11.40 7.73 -13.73
N SER A 200 10.83 7.40 -12.57
CA SER A 200 10.26 8.39 -11.65
C SER A 200 11.31 9.35 -11.06
N GLU A 201 12.57 8.90 -10.98
CA GLU A 201 13.72 9.68 -10.51
C GLU A 201 14.37 10.55 -11.59
N GLY A 202 13.86 10.50 -12.83
CA GLY A 202 14.31 11.33 -13.95
C GLY A 202 15.35 10.68 -14.85
N LEU A 203 15.52 9.36 -14.78
CA LEU A 203 16.43 8.63 -15.67
C LEU A 203 15.92 8.71 -17.11
N ASN A 204 16.80 9.09 -18.04
CA ASN A 204 16.55 9.04 -19.47
C ASN A 204 16.78 7.60 -19.95
N PHE A 205 15.71 6.88 -20.20
CA PHE A 205 15.72 5.48 -20.64
C PHE A 205 15.22 5.39 -22.07
N THR A 206 16.02 4.79 -22.95
CA THR A 206 15.63 4.46 -24.32
C THR A 206 15.70 2.96 -24.49
N LEU A 207 14.60 2.39 -24.98
CA LEU A 207 14.50 0.97 -25.24
C LEU A 207 14.65 0.75 -26.75
N VAL A 208 15.63 -0.08 -27.13
CA VAL A 208 15.93 -0.43 -28.52
C VAL A 208 15.57 -1.90 -28.72
N THR A 209 14.79 -2.19 -29.75
CA THR A 209 14.44 -3.57 -30.11
C THR A 209 14.30 -3.71 -31.63
N MET A 210 14.55 -4.93 -32.10
CA MET A 210 14.21 -5.39 -33.44
C MET A 210 12.76 -5.85 -33.56
N ARG A 211 12.03 -5.97 -32.43
CA ARG A 211 10.61 -6.35 -32.40
C ARG A 211 9.71 -5.20 -32.82
N THR A 212 8.52 -5.57 -33.31
CA THR A 212 7.50 -4.58 -33.67
C THR A 212 6.99 -3.83 -32.43
N PRO A 213 6.54 -2.57 -32.59
CA PRO A 213 6.01 -1.78 -31.47
C PRO A 213 4.87 -2.47 -30.70
N ALA A 214 4.04 -3.26 -31.38
CA ALA A 214 2.95 -4.00 -30.77
C ALA A 214 3.45 -5.10 -29.83
N SER A 215 4.38 -5.95 -30.29
CA SER A 215 5.00 -6.99 -29.44
C SER A 215 5.72 -6.40 -28.24
N LEU A 216 6.30 -5.20 -28.42
CA LEU A 216 6.95 -4.50 -27.33
C LEU A 216 5.95 -3.93 -26.32
N MET A 217 4.81 -3.39 -26.76
CA MET A 217 3.78 -2.85 -25.88
C MET A 217 3.29 -3.88 -24.84
N ASP A 218 3.20 -5.15 -25.21
CA ASP A 218 2.82 -6.24 -24.32
C ASP A 218 3.86 -6.45 -23.21
N ILE A 219 5.15 -6.36 -23.55
CA ILE A 219 6.28 -6.59 -22.64
C ILE A 219 6.45 -5.43 -21.64
N VAL A 220 6.25 -4.19 -22.07
CA VAL A 220 6.41 -2.97 -21.25
C VAL A 220 5.09 -2.35 -20.77
N SER A 221 3.96 -3.05 -20.91
CA SER A 221 2.63 -2.59 -20.47
C SER A 221 2.59 -2.11 -19.00
N ASP A 222 3.36 -2.77 -18.12
CA ASP A 222 3.47 -2.44 -16.69
C ASP A 222 4.58 -1.43 -16.34
N VAL A 223 5.29 -0.89 -17.34
CA VAL A 223 6.37 0.09 -17.15
C VAL A 223 5.87 1.48 -17.55
N GLU A 224 5.88 2.42 -16.59
CA GLU A 224 5.49 3.82 -16.76
C GLU A 224 6.55 4.60 -17.55
N LEU A 225 6.78 4.21 -18.80
CA LEU A 225 7.69 4.88 -19.72
C LEU A 225 7.19 6.28 -20.02
N LYS A 226 7.91 7.29 -19.50
CA LYS A 226 7.56 8.70 -19.63
C LYS A 226 7.90 9.28 -21.01
N ARG A 227 8.82 8.66 -21.78
CA ARG A 227 9.27 9.12 -23.12
C ARG A 227 10.01 8.04 -23.92
N ARG A 228 9.85 8.16 -25.25
CA ARG A 228 10.59 7.62 -26.42
C ARG A 228 10.91 6.12 -26.46
N LEU A 229 10.22 5.42 -27.37
CA LEU A 229 10.54 4.06 -27.80
C LEU A 229 11.17 4.11 -29.19
N PHE A 230 12.22 3.32 -29.40
CA PHE A 230 12.86 3.15 -30.69
C PHE A 230 12.79 1.67 -31.09
N SER A 231 12.13 1.37 -32.21
CA SER A 231 12.20 0.06 -32.87
C SER A 231 12.86 0.23 -34.23
N GLU A 232 13.86 -0.57 -34.55
CA GLU A 232 14.49 -0.59 -35.88
C GLU A 232 14.40 -1.97 -36.52
N PRO A 233 14.14 -2.02 -37.84
CA PRO A 233 15.29 -2.14 -38.75
C PRO A 233 15.53 -0.90 -39.64
N SER A 234 14.59 0.05 -39.66
CA SER A 234 14.70 1.34 -40.35
C SER A 234 13.73 2.35 -39.70
N LEU A 235 14.19 3.04 -38.65
CA LEU A 235 13.58 4.14 -37.91
C LEU A 235 12.03 4.25 -37.87
N HIS A 236 11.41 3.69 -36.82
CA HIS A 236 10.07 4.08 -36.36
C HIS A 236 10.15 4.76 -34.97
N TYR A 237 9.67 6.02 -34.90
CA TYR A 237 9.59 6.82 -33.67
C TYR A 237 8.19 6.78 -33.09
N VAL A 238 8.04 6.23 -31.88
CA VAL A 238 6.76 6.25 -31.15
C VAL A 238 6.92 7.08 -29.88
N ASN A 239 6.29 8.27 -29.89
CA ASN A 239 6.24 9.15 -28.72
C ASN A 239 5.00 8.84 -27.88
N LYS A 240 5.18 8.11 -26.78
CA LYS A 240 4.11 7.84 -25.80
C LYS A 240 3.91 9.03 -24.85
N GLY A 241 3.78 10.24 -25.40
CA GLY A 241 3.62 11.50 -24.67
C GLY A 241 2.20 12.04 -24.75
N ARG A 242 1.40 11.80 -23.71
CA ARG A 242 0.11 12.44 -23.33
C ARG A 242 -1.03 12.46 -24.36
N HIS A 243 -2.09 11.73 -24.04
CA HIS A 243 -3.37 12.36 -23.70
C HIS A 243 -3.59 12.23 -22.19
#